data_AF-A0A2W2AP64-F1
#
_entry.id   AF-A0A2W2AP64-F1
#
_cell.length_a   1.000
_cell.length_b   1.000
_cell.length_c   1.000
_cell.angle_alpha   90.00
_cell.angle_beta   90.00
_cell.angle_gamma   90.00
#
_symmetry.space_group_name_H-M   'P 1'
#
loop_
_entity.id
_entity.type
_entity.pdbx_description
1 polymer ?
#
loop_
_entity_poly.entity_id
_entity_poly.type
_entity_poly.pdbx_seq_one_letter_code
_entity_poly.pdbx_strand_id
1 'polypeptide(L)'
;MRKIVFIILALATAPALALADGALDKRLTPFDKDRLAKLDATVASALAEARAGGTPEDVAILDAALAGTALPLAEGYDPNGAWKCRTIKAGGTLPLTVYPWFACRISEDGAGWQLEKLTGSQRTRGMFYTLSATRLAYLGAGYVNGEKPRSYGQDPKENQVAIVERRGRNKLVFLFPAPQYESKLDILVMER
;
A
#
# COMPACT_ATOMS: atom_id res chain seq x y z
N MET A 1 51.93 -43.42 13.80
CA MET A 1 51.80 -41.97 13.52
C MET A 1 50.36 -41.73 13.06
N ARG A 2 49.49 -41.21 13.94
CA ARG A 2 48.05 -41.03 13.71
C ARG A 2 47.83 -39.73 12.93
N LYS A 3 47.24 -39.82 11.73
CA LYS A 3 46.85 -38.65 10.92
C LYS A 3 45.53 -38.10 11.45
N ILE A 4 45.53 -36.86 11.93
CA ILE A 4 44.33 -36.12 12.34
C ILE A 4 43.82 -35.38 11.10
N VAL A 5 42.62 -35.74 10.64
CA VAL A 5 41.90 -35.03 9.57
C VAL A 5 40.99 -33.99 10.23
N PHE A 6 41.28 -32.71 10.01
CA PHE A 6 40.41 -31.61 10.40
C PHE A 6 39.32 -31.46 9.32
N ILE A 7 38.07 -31.74 9.69
CA ILE A 7 36.89 -31.42 8.88
C ILE A 7 36.46 -29.99 9.23
N ILE A 8 36.61 -29.07 8.28
CA ILE A 8 36.09 -27.71 8.38
C ILE A 8 34.60 -27.77 8.02
N LEU A 9 33.73 -27.55 9.01
CA LEU A 9 32.29 -27.45 8.81
C LEU A 9 31.93 -25.99 8.50
N ALA A 10 31.77 -25.67 7.22
CA ALA A 10 31.28 -24.35 6.80
C ALA A 10 29.76 -24.27 7.06
N LEU A 11 29.36 -23.55 8.11
CA LEU A 11 27.96 -23.19 8.36
C LEU A 11 27.56 -22.07 7.37
N ALA A 12 26.89 -22.44 6.29
CA ALA A 12 26.19 -21.49 5.43
C ALA A 12 24.88 -21.06 6.13
N THR A 13 24.89 -19.91 6.79
CA THR A 13 23.66 -19.27 7.27
C THR A 13 22.96 -18.61 6.08
N ALA A 14 21.99 -19.31 5.48
CA ALA A 14 21.08 -18.70 4.53
C ALA A 14 20.17 -17.71 5.29
N PRO A 15 19.99 -16.47 4.79
CA PRO A 15 19.00 -15.57 5.37
C PRO A 15 17.61 -16.17 5.11
N ALA A 16 16.91 -16.53 6.18
CA ALA A 16 15.51 -16.86 6.09
C ALA A 16 14.75 -15.60 5.69
N LEU A 17 14.42 -15.48 4.40
CA LEU A 17 13.30 -14.64 3.99
C LEU A 17 12.09 -15.16 4.75
N ALA A 18 11.67 -14.42 5.77
CA ALA A 18 10.44 -14.68 6.50
C ALA A 18 9.30 -14.64 5.48
N LEU A 19 8.93 -15.82 4.98
CA LEU A 19 7.72 -16.02 4.20
C LEU A 19 6.55 -15.49 5.04
N ALA A 20 5.62 -14.78 4.40
CA ALA A 20 4.40 -14.29 5.01
C ALA A 20 3.78 -15.42 5.86
N ASP A 21 3.90 -15.26 7.17
CA ASP A 21 3.55 -16.19 8.25
C ASP A 21 2.05 -16.50 8.38
N GLY A 22 1.26 -16.17 7.36
CA GLY A 22 -0.20 -16.21 7.39
C GLY A 22 -0.81 -15.19 8.37
N ALA A 23 -0.03 -14.34 9.04
CA ALA A 23 -0.56 -13.37 9.99
C ALA A 23 -1.44 -12.32 9.30
N LEU A 24 -1.08 -11.93 8.07
CA LEU A 24 -1.95 -11.05 7.26
C LEU A 24 -3.26 -11.76 6.88
N ASP A 25 -3.19 -13.03 6.43
CA ASP A 25 -4.36 -13.78 6.00
C ASP A 25 -5.39 -13.97 7.13
N LYS A 26 -4.91 -14.20 8.36
CA LYS A 26 -5.78 -14.29 9.56
C LYS A 26 -6.40 -12.95 9.97
N ARG A 27 -5.82 -11.82 9.56
CA ARG A 27 -6.35 -10.48 9.86
C ARG A 27 -7.39 -10.04 8.85
N LEU A 28 -7.27 -10.45 7.59
CA LEU A 28 -8.16 -10.02 6.51
C LEU A 28 -9.57 -10.59 6.67
N THR A 29 -10.57 -9.72 6.51
CA THR A 29 -11.96 -10.17 6.32
C THR A 29 -12.12 -10.93 4.99
N PRO A 30 -13.12 -11.82 4.86
CA PRO A 30 -13.39 -12.50 3.59
C PRO A 30 -13.61 -11.53 2.41
N PHE A 31 -14.28 -10.40 2.68
CA PHE A 31 -14.49 -9.34 1.68
C PHE A 31 -13.17 -8.71 1.21
N ASP A 32 -12.26 -8.42 2.15
CA ASP A 32 -10.96 -7.83 1.83
C ASP A 32 -10.03 -8.83 1.12
N LYS A 33 -10.14 -10.12 1.41
CA LYS A 33 -9.42 -11.18 0.65
C LYS A 33 -9.88 -11.23 -0.81
N ASP A 34 -11.19 -11.20 -1.04
CA ASP A 34 -11.76 -11.29 -2.40
C ASP A 34 -11.33 -10.11 -3.28
N ARG A 35 -11.39 -8.88 -2.77
CA ARG A 35 -10.96 -7.70 -3.55
C ARG A 35 -9.46 -7.65 -3.81
N LEU A 36 -8.62 -8.13 -2.89
CA LEU A 36 -7.19 -8.28 -3.14
C LEU A 36 -6.90 -9.34 -4.20
N ALA A 37 -7.61 -10.47 -4.18
CA ALA A 37 -7.46 -11.52 -5.19
C ALA A 37 -7.85 -11.04 -6.61
N LYS A 38 -8.73 -10.04 -6.69
CA LYS A 38 -9.20 -9.43 -7.96
C LYS A 38 -8.46 -8.16 -8.37
N LEU A 39 -7.40 -7.78 -7.65
CA LEU A 39 -6.72 -6.50 -7.81
C LEU A 39 -6.41 -6.15 -9.27
N ASP A 40 -5.74 -7.06 -10.00
CA ASP A 40 -5.27 -6.76 -11.36
C ASP A 40 -6.43 -6.49 -12.32
N ALA A 41 -7.53 -7.26 -12.19
CA ALA A 41 -8.73 -7.05 -12.99
C ALA A 41 -9.42 -5.71 -12.63
N THR A 42 -9.50 -5.39 -11.33
CA THR A 42 -10.04 -4.11 -10.86
C THR A 42 -9.20 -2.93 -11.37
N VAL A 43 -7.87 -3.02 -11.29
CA VAL A 43 -6.96 -1.98 -11.79
C VAL A 43 -7.14 -1.79 -13.29
N ALA A 44 -7.13 -2.87 -14.07
CA ALA A 44 -7.32 -2.77 -15.53
C ALA A 44 -8.65 -2.10 -15.90
N SER A 45 -9.76 -2.51 -15.26
CA SER A 45 -11.09 -1.92 -15.51
C SER A 45 -11.16 -0.45 -15.10
N ALA A 46 -10.68 -0.11 -13.90
CA ALA A 46 -10.70 1.25 -13.38
C ALA A 46 -9.88 2.22 -14.23
N LEU A 47 -8.68 1.80 -14.67
CA LEU A 47 -7.81 2.64 -15.49
C LEU A 47 -8.34 2.82 -16.92
N ALA A 48 -8.99 1.80 -17.48
CA ALA A 48 -9.63 1.94 -18.79
C ALA A 48 -10.75 2.99 -18.76
N GLU A 49 -11.61 2.95 -17.73
CA GLU A 49 -12.68 3.92 -17.55
C GLU A 49 -12.14 5.34 -17.27
N ALA A 50 -11.14 5.45 -16.39
CA ALA A 50 -10.51 6.73 -16.06
C ALA A 50 -9.85 7.40 -17.27
N ARG A 51 -9.15 6.63 -18.11
CA ARG A 51 -8.51 7.17 -19.32
C ARG A 51 -9.51 7.53 -20.42
N ALA A 52 -10.65 6.84 -20.47
CA ALA A 52 -11.70 7.12 -21.45
C ALA A 52 -12.54 8.36 -21.10
N GLY A 53 -12.76 8.63 -19.81
CA GLY A 53 -13.65 9.71 -19.35
C GLY A 53 -12.99 10.85 -18.58
N GLY A 54 -11.71 10.74 -18.20
CA GLY A 54 -10.97 11.79 -17.52
C GLY A 54 -10.53 12.92 -18.45
N THR A 55 -10.25 14.10 -17.89
CA THR A 55 -9.61 15.19 -18.65
C THR A 55 -8.17 14.81 -19.00
N PRO A 56 -7.60 15.34 -20.10
CA PRO A 56 -6.20 15.07 -20.44
C PRO A 56 -5.22 15.37 -19.30
N GLU A 57 -5.48 16.44 -18.53
CA GLU A 57 -4.66 16.86 -17.40
C GLU A 57 -4.70 15.84 -16.24
N ASP A 58 -5.89 15.37 -15.88
CA ASP A 58 -6.06 14.40 -14.79
C ASP A 58 -5.53 13.02 -15.21
N VAL A 59 -5.71 12.64 -16.46
CA VAL A 59 -5.14 11.39 -17.01
C VAL A 59 -3.62 11.43 -16.99
N ALA A 60 -3.00 12.55 -17.37
CA ALA A 60 -1.54 12.70 -17.28
C ALA A 60 -1.04 12.56 -15.83
N ILE A 61 -1.80 13.09 -14.85
CA ILE A 61 -1.53 12.91 -13.43
C ILE A 61 -1.63 11.43 -13.00
N LEU A 62 -2.68 10.73 -13.43
CA LEU A 62 -2.89 9.31 -13.15
C LEU A 62 -1.74 8.45 -13.71
N ASP A 63 -1.38 8.68 -14.97
CA ASP A 63 -0.31 7.94 -15.63
C ASP A 63 1.05 8.23 -14.99
N ALA A 64 1.33 9.49 -14.65
CA ALA A 64 2.53 9.86 -13.90
C ALA A 64 2.57 9.21 -12.51
N ALA A 65 1.43 9.08 -11.82
CA ALA A 65 1.34 8.38 -10.54
C ALA A 65 1.75 6.90 -10.66
N LEU A 66 1.33 6.24 -11.74
CA LEU A 66 1.60 4.82 -11.99
C LEU A 66 2.89 4.55 -12.78
N ALA A 67 3.57 5.58 -13.28
CA ALA A 67 4.83 5.41 -13.98
C ALA A 67 5.91 4.77 -13.07
N GLY A 68 6.81 4.00 -13.70
CA GLY A 68 7.89 3.27 -13.05
C GLY A 68 7.52 1.83 -12.67
N THR A 69 8.54 1.04 -12.33
CA THR A 69 8.39 -0.33 -11.84
C THR A 69 8.52 -0.38 -10.33
N ALA A 70 7.98 -1.44 -9.71
CA ALA A 70 8.14 -1.66 -8.28
C ALA A 70 9.61 -1.90 -7.94
N LEU A 71 10.14 -1.10 -7.03
CA LEU A 71 11.50 -1.17 -6.51
C LEU A 71 11.55 -2.06 -5.27
N PRO A 72 12.73 -2.66 -4.98
CA PRO A 72 12.94 -3.37 -3.72
C PRO A 72 12.65 -2.50 -2.49
N LEU A 73 12.03 -3.12 -1.49
CA LEU A 73 11.74 -2.57 -0.16
C LEU A 73 12.83 -2.93 0.86
N ALA A 74 13.79 -3.78 0.48
CA ALA A 74 14.88 -4.24 1.33
C ALA A 74 16.12 -3.31 1.33
N GLU A 75 16.98 -3.52 2.32
CA GLU A 75 18.28 -2.88 2.60
C GLU A 75 18.35 -1.36 2.42
N GLY A 76 18.27 -0.63 3.55
CA GLY A 76 18.46 0.82 3.61
C GLY A 76 17.28 1.67 3.14
N TYR A 77 16.16 1.04 2.73
CA TYR A 77 14.93 1.79 2.49
C TYR A 77 14.24 2.12 3.81
N ASP A 78 14.27 3.42 4.15
CA ASP A 78 13.52 3.97 5.27
C ASP A 78 12.39 4.88 4.74
N PRO A 79 11.11 4.49 4.93
CA PRO A 79 9.98 5.33 4.60
C PRO A 79 9.57 6.26 5.74
N ASN A 80 10.18 6.19 6.92
CA ASN A 80 9.79 7.02 8.07
C ASN A 80 9.92 8.52 7.74
N GLY A 81 9.02 9.31 8.33
CA GLY A 81 9.02 10.76 8.25
C GLY A 81 7.78 11.35 7.58
N ALA A 82 7.90 12.63 7.21
CA ALA A 82 6.83 13.40 6.60
C ALA A 82 6.71 13.11 5.10
N TRP A 83 5.48 13.03 4.62
CA TRP A 83 5.13 12.82 3.22
C TRP A 83 4.03 13.78 2.82
N LYS A 84 3.98 14.18 1.55
CA LYS A 84 2.73 14.62 0.95
C LYS A 84 2.02 13.40 0.35
N CYS A 85 0.70 13.39 0.40
CA CYS A 85 -0.11 12.33 -0.17
C CYS A 85 -1.36 12.88 -0.87
N ARG A 86 -1.80 12.23 -1.94
CA ARG A 86 -3.08 12.54 -2.60
C ARG A 86 -3.77 11.27 -3.05
N THR A 87 -5.09 11.32 -3.09
CA THR A 87 -5.91 10.22 -3.63
C THR A 87 -6.31 10.53 -5.07
N ILE A 88 -6.25 9.53 -5.93
CA ILE A 88 -6.82 9.54 -7.26
C ILE A 88 -7.89 8.45 -7.29
N LYS A 89 -9.14 8.83 -7.59
CA LYS A 89 -10.26 7.89 -7.73
C LYS A 89 -10.43 7.56 -9.21
N ALA A 90 -10.31 6.28 -9.56
CA ALA A 90 -10.38 5.80 -10.94
C ALA A 90 -11.58 4.86 -11.13
N GLY A 91 -12.46 5.23 -12.07
CA GLY A 91 -13.72 4.57 -12.40
C GLY A 91 -14.75 4.59 -11.26
N GLY A 92 -16.02 4.35 -11.56
CA GLY A 92 -17.11 4.30 -10.60
C GLY A 92 -18.15 5.39 -10.85
N THR A 93 -18.47 6.18 -9.82
CA THR A 93 -19.44 7.28 -9.93
C THR A 93 -18.96 8.37 -10.91
N LEU A 94 -17.66 8.65 -10.90
CA LEU A 94 -16.99 9.52 -11.86
C LEU A 94 -15.86 8.73 -12.53
N PRO A 95 -15.53 9.02 -13.80
CA PRO A 95 -14.48 8.28 -14.50
C PRO A 95 -13.10 8.49 -13.84
N LEU A 96 -12.78 9.73 -13.48
CA LEU A 96 -11.52 10.07 -12.83
C LEU A 96 -11.71 11.29 -11.93
N THR A 97 -11.12 11.26 -10.74
CA THR A 97 -11.05 12.42 -9.85
C THR A 97 -9.69 12.47 -9.18
N VAL A 98 -9.00 13.60 -9.30
CA VAL A 98 -7.69 13.84 -8.69
C VAL A 98 -7.84 14.82 -7.53
N TYR A 99 -7.52 14.37 -6.32
CA TYR A 99 -7.51 15.24 -5.15
C TYR A 99 -6.19 16.01 -5.01
N PRO A 100 -6.20 17.16 -4.30
CA PRO A 100 -4.98 17.89 -4.00
C PRO A 100 -4.07 17.11 -3.03
N TRP A 101 -2.87 17.65 -2.82
CA TRP A 101 -1.92 17.13 -1.84
C TRP A 101 -2.36 17.45 -0.40
N PHE A 102 -2.18 16.46 0.48
CA PHE A 102 -2.38 16.52 1.92
C PHE A 102 -1.10 16.08 2.64
N ALA A 103 -1.02 16.36 3.93
CA ALA A 103 0.08 15.86 4.76
C ALA A 103 -0.22 14.43 5.18
N CYS A 104 0.77 13.57 5.02
CA CYS A 104 0.81 12.21 5.54
C CYS A 104 2.11 11.99 6.31
N ARG A 105 2.15 10.94 7.12
CA ARG A 105 3.36 10.53 7.84
C ARG A 105 3.44 9.02 7.85
N ILE A 106 4.66 8.51 7.72
CA ILE A 106 4.98 7.13 8.06
C ILE A 106 5.83 7.15 9.33
N SER A 107 5.48 6.29 10.27
CA SER A 107 6.20 6.11 11.54
C SER A 107 6.32 4.63 11.88
N GLU A 108 7.29 4.29 12.74
CA GLU A 108 7.53 2.95 13.23
C GLU A 108 7.69 2.97 14.75
N ASP A 109 7.01 2.08 15.46
CA ASP A 109 7.06 1.95 16.93
C ASP A 109 7.51 0.56 17.39
N GLY A 110 8.15 -0.21 16.50
CA GLY A 110 8.58 -1.59 16.73
C GLY A 110 7.56 -2.65 16.31
N ALA A 111 6.32 -2.26 15.98
CA ALA A 111 5.31 -3.18 15.39
C ALA A 111 5.33 -3.22 13.85
N GLY A 112 6.21 -2.45 13.22
CA GLY A 112 6.29 -2.22 11.78
C GLY A 112 5.81 -0.82 11.38
N TRP A 113 5.91 -0.51 10.10
CA TRP A 113 5.50 0.80 9.59
C TRP A 113 3.99 1.02 9.77
N GLN A 114 3.64 2.27 10.06
CA GLN A 114 2.29 2.78 10.14
C GLN A 114 2.16 4.03 9.29
N LEU A 115 1.11 4.08 8.46
CA LEU A 115 0.71 5.29 7.73
C LEU A 115 -0.37 6.03 8.53
N GLU A 116 -0.29 7.36 8.52
CA GLU A 116 -1.35 8.25 8.96
C GLU A 116 -1.50 9.44 8.00
N LYS A 117 -2.72 9.68 7.51
CA LYS A 117 -3.08 10.91 6.78
C LYS A 117 -3.47 12.00 7.77
N LEU A 118 -2.68 13.07 7.82
CA LEU A 118 -2.71 14.10 8.85
C LEU A 118 -3.65 15.26 8.53
N THR A 119 -3.96 15.51 7.24
CA THR A 119 -4.85 16.60 6.82
C THR A 119 -5.92 16.15 5.83
N GLY A 120 -6.93 17.02 5.61
CA GLY A 120 -8.12 16.71 4.82
C GLY A 120 -9.27 16.16 5.66
N SER A 121 -10.48 16.18 5.08
CA SER A 121 -11.73 15.75 5.74
C SER A 121 -11.79 14.24 5.95
N GLN A 122 -11.41 13.47 4.94
CA GLN A 122 -11.29 12.01 5.01
C GLN A 122 -9.84 11.63 5.28
N ARG A 123 -9.62 10.81 6.30
CA ARG A 123 -8.30 10.36 6.74
C ARG A 123 -8.25 8.84 6.79
N THR A 124 -7.03 8.32 6.85
CA THR A 124 -6.77 6.89 6.99
C THR A 124 -5.58 6.68 7.92
N ARG A 125 -5.63 5.59 8.69
CA ARG A 125 -4.54 5.14 9.54
C ARG A 125 -4.45 3.60 9.51
N GLY A 126 -3.25 3.06 9.40
CA GLY A 126 -3.08 1.62 9.26
C GLY A 126 -1.63 1.16 9.19
N MET A 127 -1.45 -0.15 9.27
CA MET A 127 -0.13 -0.81 9.31
C MET A 127 0.26 -1.38 7.96
N PHE A 128 1.56 -1.46 7.70
CA PHE A 128 2.11 -2.19 6.56
C PHE A 128 2.47 -3.62 6.93
N TYR A 129 2.35 -4.53 5.96
CA TYR A 129 2.72 -5.93 6.07
C TYR A 129 3.53 -6.34 4.84
N THR A 130 4.67 -6.98 5.05
CA THR A 130 5.51 -7.43 3.94
C THR A 130 4.87 -8.62 3.21
N LEU A 131 4.70 -8.50 1.90
CA LEU A 131 4.22 -9.60 1.05
C LEU A 131 5.35 -10.23 0.24
N SER A 132 6.27 -9.40 -0.23
CA SER A 132 7.43 -9.82 -1.02
C SER A 132 8.54 -8.76 -0.92
N ALA A 133 9.65 -8.98 -1.63
CA ALA A 133 10.74 -8.01 -1.72
C ALA A 133 10.33 -6.65 -2.33
N THR A 134 9.21 -6.57 -3.06
CA THR A 134 8.78 -5.37 -3.79
C THR A 134 7.35 -4.92 -3.49
N ARG A 135 6.60 -5.69 -2.69
CA ARG A 135 5.20 -5.39 -2.34
C ARG A 135 4.96 -5.45 -0.83
N LEU A 136 4.18 -4.48 -0.35
CA LEU A 136 3.54 -4.52 0.97
C LEU A 136 2.03 -4.63 0.79
N ALA A 137 1.34 -5.09 1.83
CA ALA A 137 -0.07 -4.78 2.05
C ALA A 137 -0.17 -3.61 3.03
N TYR A 138 -1.14 -2.73 2.83
CA TYR A 138 -1.60 -1.78 3.82
C TYR A 138 -2.92 -2.26 4.40
N LEU A 139 -3.04 -2.26 5.73
CA LEU A 139 -4.27 -2.62 6.43
C LEU A 139 -4.62 -1.54 7.46
N GLY A 140 -5.72 -0.82 7.20
CA GLY A 140 -6.11 0.33 8.00
C GLY A 140 -7.60 0.61 7.97
N ALA A 141 -7.98 1.74 8.55
CA ALA A 141 -9.36 2.19 8.54
C ALA A 141 -9.50 3.68 8.21
N GLY A 142 -10.58 3.99 7.51
CA GLY A 142 -11.05 5.34 7.26
C GLY A 142 -11.60 6.01 8.52
N TYR A 143 -11.47 7.33 8.58
CA TYR A 143 -12.15 8.16 9.57
C TYR A 143 -12.26 9.60 9.10
N VAL A 144 -13.23 10.33 9.66
CA VAL A 144 -13.45 11.74 9.35
C VAL A 144 -12.63 12.61 10.30
N ASN A 145 -12.17 13.76 9.83
CA ASN A 145 -11.45 14.74 10.64
C ASN A 145 -12.25 15.12 11.90
N GLY A 146 -11.58 15.10 13.05
CA GLY A 146 -12.20 15.31 14.36
C GLY A 146 -12.66 14.02 15.04
N GLU A 147 -12.78 12.90 14.31
CA GLU A 147 -13.02 11.59 14.89
C GLU A 147 -11.73 10.96 15.42
N LYS A 148 -11.89 10.05 16.39
CA LYS A 148 -10.78 9.19 16.82
C LYS A 148 -10.43 8.21 15.69
N PRO A 149 -9.13 8.01 15.35
CA PRO A 149 -8.73 7.01 14.38
C PRO A 149 -9.24 5.62 14.77
N ARG A 150 -9.77 4.88 13.79
CA ARG A 150 -10.24 3.50 13.95
C ARG A 150 -9.12 2.52 13.65
N SER A 151 -9.20 1.35 14.26
CA SER A 151 -8.40 0.19 13.85
C SER A 151 -9.13 -0.59 12.75
N TYR A 152 -8.38 -1.23 11.86
CA TYR A 152 -8.96 -2.19 10.91
C TYR A 152 -9.77 -3.27 11.67
N GLY A 153 -10.97 -3.60 11.18
CA GLY A 153 -11.89 -4.56 11.78
C GLY A 153 -12.82 -3.97 12.86
N GLN A 154 -12.59 -2.74 13.32
CA GLN A 154 -13.46 -2.08 14.28
C GLN A 154 -14.82 -1.69 13.66
N ASP A 155 -14.79 -1.22 12.41
CA ASP A 155 -15.98 -1.00 11.58
C ASP A 155 -15.72 -1.55 10.17
N PRO A 156 -16.38 -2.64 9.76
CA PRO A 156 -16.19 -3.22 8.43
C PRO A 156 -16.42 -2.25 7.26
N LYS A 157 -17.24 -1.21 7.44
CA LYS A 157 -17.48 -0.19 6.41
C LYS A 157 -16.32 0.76 6.22
N GLU A 158 -15.47 0.90 7.23
CA GLU A 158 -14.30 1.76 7.19
C GLU A 158 -13.01 0.99 6.86
N ASN A 159 -13.09 -0.33 6.69
CA ASN A 159 -11.92 -1.16 6.38
C ASN A 159 -11.29 -0.77 5.04
N GLN A 160 -9.97 -0.56 5.08
CA GLN A 160 -9.16 -0.25 3.91
C GLN A 160 -8.00 -1.23 3.81
N VAL A 161 -7.91 -1.93 2.67
CA VAL A 161 -6.77 -2.73 2.27
C VAL A 161 -6.26 -2.28 0.91
N ALA A 162 -4.94 -2.24 0.78
CA ALA A 162 -4.26 -1.91 -0.45
C ALA A 162 -3.01 -2.76 -0.66
N ILE A 163 -2.61 -2.92 -1.92
CA ILE A 163 -1.23 -3.28 -2.27
C ILE A 163 -0.41 -2.01 -2.42
N VAL A 164 0.77 -2.00 -1.82
CA VAL A 164 1.69 -0.86 -1.84
C VAL A 164 2.96 -1.24 -2.57
N GLU A 165 3.36 -0.38 -3.50
CA GLU A 165 4.60 -0.50 -4.26
C GLU A 165 5.44 0.77 -4.12
N ARG A 166 6.74 0.59 -3.93
CA ARG A 166 7.72 1.66 -4.07
C ARG A 166 7.99 1.88 -5.55
N ARG A 167 7.46 2.96 -6.14
CA ARG A 167 7.65 3.29 -7.58
C ARG A 167 8.66 4.41 -7.82
N GLY A 168 9.52 4.68 -6.82
CA GLY A 168 10.60 5.65 -6.89
C GLY A 168 11.36 5.73 -5.56
N ARG A 169 12.47 6.47 -5.50
CA ARG A 169 13.22 6.67 -4.25
C ARG A 169 12.36 7.31 -3.16
N ASN A 170 11.48 8.21 -3.58
CA ASN A 170 10.65 9.07 -2.75
C ASN A 170 9.17 8.93 -3.14
N LYS A 171 8.75 7.74 -3.59
CA LYS A 171 7.40 7.53 -4.12
C LYS A 171 6.85 6.18 -3.72
N LEU A 172 5.74 6.20 -2.99
CA LEU A 172 4.91 5.04 -2.69
C LEU A 172 3.57 5.18 -3.39
N VAL A 173 3.07 4.08 -3.93
CA VAL A 173 1.75 4.01 -4.58
C VAL A 173 0.96 2.89 -3.95
N PHE A 174 -0.23 3.22 -3.48
CA PHE A 174 -1.16 2.30 -2.85
C PHE A 174 -2.32 2.09 -3.81
N LEU A 175 -2.69 0.85 -4.04
CA LEU A 175 -3.81 0.46 -4.89
C LEU A 175 -4.88 -0.17 -4.00
N PHE A 176 -5.97 0.54 -3.77
CA PHE A 176 -7.12 0.10 -2.96
C PHE A 176 -8.21 -0.43 -3.91
N PRO A 177 -8.29 -1.74 -4.17
CA PRO A 177 -9.28 -2.30 -5.08
C PRO A 177 -10.67 -2.27 -4.44
N ALA A 178 -11.69 -1.92 -5.23
CA ALA A 178 -13.09 -1.93 -4.84
C ALA A 178 -13.31 -1.35 -3.43
N PRO A 179 -12.93 -0.07 -3.19
CA PRO A 179 -13.19 0.57 -1.91
C PRO A 179 -14.71 0.64 -1.67
N GLN A 180 -15.11 0.84 -0.41
CA GLN A 180 -16.52 0.86 -0.03
C GLN A 180 -17.32 2.01 -0.68
N TYR A 181 -16.64 3.06 -1.17
CA TYR A 181 -17.27 4.29 -1.64
C TYR A 181 -16.74 4.77 -2.98
N GLU A 182 -17.66 5.26 -3.81
CA GLU A 182 -17.49 6.14 -4.99
C GLU A 182 -16.70 5.60 -6.19
N SER A 183 -15.68 4.77 -5.99
CA SER A 183 -14.75 4.40 -7.05
C SER A 183 -14.57 2.89 -7.20
N LYS A 184 -14.06 2.47 -8.36
CA LYS A 184 -13.57 1.09 -8.58
C LYS A 184 -12.18 0.89 -7.98
N LEU A 185 -11.35 1.92 -8.02
CA LEU A 185 -9.99 1.91 -7.50
C LEU A 185 -9.68 3.28 -6.89
N ASP A 186 -9.28 3.27 -5.62
CA ASP A 186 -8.60 4.42 -5.02
C ASP A 186 -7.08 4.19 -5.13
N ILE A 187 -6.36 5.22 -5.59
CA ILE A 187 -4.90 5.24 -5.68
C ILE A 187 -4.38 6.32 -4.73
N LEU A 188 -3.73 5.93 -3.64
CA LEU A 188 -3.02 6.90 -2.79
C LEU A 188 -1.57 6.98 -3.27
N VAL A 189 -1.18 8.17 -3.70
CA VAL A 189 0.20 8.49 -4.09
C VAL A 189 0.84 9.23 -2.94
N MET A 190 2.01 8.78 -2.51
CA MET A 190 2.82 9.49 -1.52
C MET A 190 4.15 9.89 -2.14
N GLU A 191 4.55 11.14 -1.90
CA GLU A 191 5.82 11.71 -2.38
C GLU A 191 6.55 12.49 -1.27
N ARG A 192 7.89 12.56 -1.36
CA ARG A 192 8.75 13.35 -0.47
C ARG A 192 9.82 14.12 -1.26
#